data_AF-R4WCG2-F1
#
_entry.id   AF-R4WCG2-F1
#
_cell.length_a   1.000
_cell.length_b   1.000
_cell.length_c   1.000
_cell.angle_alpha   90.00
_cell.angle_beta   90.00
_cell.angle_gamma   90.00
#
_symmetry.space_group_name_H-M   'P 1'
#
loop_
_entity.id
_entity.type
_entity.pdbx_description
1 polymer ?
#
loop_
_entity_poly.entity_id
_entity_poly.type
_entity_poly.pdbx_seq_one_letter_code
_entity_poly.pdbx_strand_id
1 'polypeptide(L)' 'RLLYHFDWKLPDGIEPEDVDLREAAGITARKETSLILYPITRIPPGNV' A
#
# COMPACT_ATOMS: atom_id res chain seq x y z
N ARG A 1 3.76 -7.78 10.46
CA ARG A 1 3.78 -9.02 9.62
C ARG A 1 3.16 -8.83 8.23
N LEU A 2 2.40 -7.76 7.99
CA LEU A 2 1.72 -7.51 6.71
C LEU A 2 2.66 -7.55 5.49
N LEU A 3 3.85 -6.95 5.58
CA LEU A 3 4.85 -6.94 4.49
C LEU A 3 5.48 -8.31 4.17
N TYR A 4 5.33 -9.30 5.05
CA TYR A 4 5.89 -10.64 4.83
C TYR A 4 4.90 -11.57 4.11
N HIS A 5 3.62 -11.46 4.43
CA HIS A 5 2.57 -12.33 3.90
C HIS A 5 1.92 -11.79 2.61
N PHE A 6 2.03 -10.48 2.36
CA PHE A 6 1.36 -9.86 1.24
C PHE A 6 2.32 -9.01 0.42
N ASP A 7 2.21 -9.17 -0.90
CA ASP A 7 2.48 -8.10 -1.83
C ASP A 7 1.32 -7.11 -1.84
N TRP A 8 1.58 -5.90 -2.34
CA TRP A 8 0.60 -4.82 -2.33
C TRP A 8 0.45 -4.28 -3.74
N LYS A 9 -0.80 -4.06 -4.14
CA LYS A 9 -1.15 -3.45 -5.42
C LYS A 9 -2.03 -2.24 -5.19
N LEU A 10 -1.88 -1.20 -6.01
CA LEU A 10 -2.83 -0.10 -6.05
C LEU A 10 -4.18 -0.56 -6.64
N PRO A 11 -5.28 0.13 -6.33
CA PRO A 11 -6.55 -0.08 -7.02
C PRO A 11 -6.40 0.07 -8.54
N ASP A 12 -7.26 -0.61 -9.29
CA ASP A 12 -7.19 -0.57 -10.75
C ASP A 12 -7.39 0.86 -11.28
N GLY A 13 -6.54 1.24 -12.23
CA GLY A 13 -6.55 2.59 -12.83
C GLY A 13 -5.90 3.68 -11.98
N ILE A 14 -5.24 3.32 -10.87
CA ILE A 14 -4.42 4.24 -10.06
C ILE A 14 -2.95 3.93 -10.28
N GLU A 15 -2.22 4.88 -10.84
CA GLU A 15 -0.77 4.82 -11.00
C GLU A 15 -0.06 5.38 -9.75
N PRO A 16 1.23 5.05 -9.52
CA PRO A 16 1.98 5.56 -8.38
C PRO A 16 2.00 7.09 -8.27
N GLU A 17 2.02 7.78 -9.41
CA GLU A 17 2.04 9.25 -9.49
C GLU A 17 0.70 9.89 -9.08
N ASP A 18 -0.40 9.13 -9.16
CA ASP A 18 -1.74 9.58 -8.74
C ASP A 18 -1.90 9.56 -7.21
N VAL A 19 -0.99 8.91 -6.49
CA VAL A 19 -1.06 8.79 -5.03
C VAL A 19 -0.75 10.15 -4.40
N ASP A 20 -1.76 10.76 -3.77
CA ASP A 20 -1.59 11.98 -2.99
C ASP A 20 -0.64 11.74 -1.81
N LEU A 21 0.46 12.47 -1.77
CA LEU A 21 1.49 12.42 -0.72
C LEU A 21 1.47 13.64 0.21
N ARG A 22 0.50 14.55 0.05
CA ARG A 22 0.37 15.71 0.93
C ARG A 22 0.18 15.27 2.38
N GLU A 23 0.71 16.05 3.31
CA GLU A 23 0.61 15.80 4.74
C GLU A 23 -0.56 16.57 5.35
N ALA A 24 -1.26 15.94 6.29
CA ALA A 24 -2.26 16.61 7.10
C ALA A 24 -1.58 17.56 8.09
N ALA A 25 -2.22 18.70 8.35
CA ALA A 25 -1.79 19.59 9.43
C ALA A 25 -1.91 18.88 10.80
N GLY A 26 -0.88 19.02 11.64
CA GLY A 26 -0.88 18.47 12.99
C GLY A 26 0.52 18.33 13.58
N ILE A 27 0.59 17.80 14.81
CA ILE A 27 1.85 17.55 15.53
C ILE A 27 2.64 16.40 14.90
N THR A 28 1.95 15.46 14.25
CA THR A 28 2.53 14.29 13.59
C THR A 28 2.38 14.38 12.09
N ALA A 29 3.45 14.07 11.35
CA ALA A 29 3.39 13.87 9.91
C ALA A 29 2.54 12.63 9.60
N ARG A 30 1.38 12.84 8.96
CA ARG A 30 0.53 11.79 8.40
C ARG A 30 0.06 12.23 7.02
N LYS A 31 -0.24 11.29 6.13
CA LYS A 31 -0.88 11.62 4.86
C LYS A 31 -2.23 12.32 5.10
N GLU A 32 -2.50 13.35 4.30
CA GLU A 32 -3.78 14.07 4.26
C GLU A 32 -4.91 13.12 3.87
N THR A 33 -4.64 12.26 2.89
CA THR A 33 -5.57 11.25 2.38
C THR A 33 -5.05 9.84 2.68
N SER A 34 -5.94 8.92 3.07
CA SER A 34 -5.57 7.52 3.35
C SER A 34 -5.01 6.83 2.09
N LEU A 35 -3.91 6.09 2.27
CA LEU A 35 -3.39 5.21 1.22
C LEU A 35 -4.22 3.93 1.16
N ILE A 36 -4.77 3.62 -0.02
CA ILE A 36 -5.55 2.40 -0.26
C ILE A 36 -4.71 1.44 -1.08
N LEU A 37 -4.63 0.18 -0.62
CA LEU A 37 -3.90 -0.90 -1.28
C LEU A 37 -4.69 -2.20 -1.17
N TYR A 38 -4.56 -3.05 -2.18
CA TYR A 38 -5.08 -4.41 -2.15
C TYR A 38 -3.97 -5.41 -1.81
N PRO A 39 -4.16 -6.26 -0.79
CA PRO A 39 -3.20 -7.28 -0.43
C PRO A 39 -3.25 -8.44 -1.43
N ILE A 40 -2.09 -8.87 -1.90
CA ILE A 40 -1.91 -10.06 -2.72
C ILE A 40 -1.15 -11.09 -1.89
N THR A 41 -1.77 -12.22 -1.59
CA THR A 41 -1.14 -13.27 -0.76
C THR A 41 0.12 -13.81 -1.44
N ARG A 42 1.26 -13.71 -0.74
CA ARG A 42 2.48 -14.41 -1.13
C ARG A 42 2.34 -15.88 -0.80
N ILE A 43 2.10 -16.69 -1.82
CA ILE A 43 2.22 -18.15 -1.70
C ILE A 43 3.69 -18.46 -2.00
N PRO A 44 4.50 -18.88 -1.00
CA PRO A 44 5.85 -19.34 -1.30
C PRO A 44 5.75 -20.53 -2.28
N PRO A 45 6.62 -20.61 -3.30
CA PRO A 45 6.63 -21.77 -4.19
C PRO A 45 6.77 -23.01 -3.32
N GLY A 46 5.80 -23.92 -3.41
CA GLY A 46 5.88 -25.20 -2.72
C GLY A 46 7.14 -25.91 -3.19
N ASN A 47 7.96 -26.39 -2.27
CA ASN A 47 9.10 -27.24 -2.60
C ASN A 47 8.58 -28.45 -3.37
N VAL A 48 8.68 -28.40 -4.70
CA VAL A 48 8.54 -29.55 -5.59
C VAL A 48 9.76 -30.45 -5.48
#